data_AF-A0A3A8WEQ4-F1
#
_entry.id   AF-A0A3A8WEQ4-F1
#
_cell.length_a   1.000
_cell.length_b   1.000
_cell.length_c   1.000
_cell.angle_alpha   90.00
_cell.angle_beta   90.00
_cell.angle_gamma   90.00
#
_symmetry.space_group_name_H-M   'P 1'
#
loop_
_entity.id
_entity.type
_entity.pdbx_description
1 polymer ?
#
loop_
_entity_poly.entity_id
_entity_poly.type
_entity_poly.pdbx_seq_one_letter_code
_entity_poly.pdbx_strand_id
1 'polypeptide(L)'
;MFPVEEIIARKIADRCCRRELKHLPQITDIVGTCCNDLQIQIPEVIYCETLTRNLNAFYLRKKPYLIYDCCLLEALYIYDSIIFAGKDEHDMEKLFYKLIGEELILNNDLARSLYFSGKYRQLNYSFEDEVNECHKVRQMISLQSYFLIGHELGHLSIAAYHATGIPEDYYKFVNACMAVLTDRVIKDYSFEEFAKMRYGYFMDVCPANMEEYWNGVKNSKKYQHLVEECYCDFQGLKLLLEHYEAPEESIRAISAALNYLILQEAIRSDIKENKLFFGDETHDASRSMYFSVLRMEILLLTLQINKLSNIEEGFREIQSRSMLTKYWSHLIKKIPLEESFSLVSEDDLPKLDKKKIKDILINNFYYVHIE
;
A
#
# COMPACT_ATOMS: atom_id res chain seq x y z
N MET A 1 -4.35 -4.73 -35.07
CA MET A 1 -4.12 -3.27 -35.07
C MET A 1 -5.01 -2.73 -33.96
N PHE A 2 -4.41 -2.24 -32.87
CA PHE A 2 -5.11 -1.99 -31.61
C PHE A 2 -6.11 -0.81 -31.68
N PRO A 3 -7.28 -0.89 -30.99
CA PRO A 3 -8.16 0.26 -30.76
C PRO A 3 -7.50 1.33 -29.89
N VAL A 4 -7.91 2.59 -30.08
CA VAL A 4 -7.33 3.81 -29.51
C VAL A 4 -7.44 3.89 -27.97
N GLU A 5 -8.30 3.12 -27.31
CA GLU A 5 -8.35 3.04 -25.84
C GLU A 5 -7.04 2.51 -25.24
N GLU A 6 -6.30 1.74 -26.03
CA GLU A 6 -4.95 1.24 -25.75
C GLU A 6 -3.84 2.28 -26.03
N ILE A 7 -4.17 3.49 -26.47
CA ILE A 7 -3.23 4.62 -26.63
C ILE A 7 -3.34 5.60 -25.44
N ILE A 8 -4.42 5.55 -24.66
CA ILE A 8 -4.85 6.67 -23.80
C ILE A 8 -4.64 6.50 -22.28
N ALA A 9 -4.68 5.33 -21.65
CA ALA A 9 -4.12 5.20 -20.28
C ALA A 9 -2.59 4.96 -20.29
N ARG A 10 -2.07 4.57 -21.46
CA ARG A 10 -0.65 4.48 -21.81
C ARG A 10 0.07 5.82 -21.83
N LYS A 11 -0.68 6.91 -21.95
CA LYS A 11 -0.25 8.10 -21.26
C LYS A 11 -0.58 7.87 -19.78
N ILE A 12 0.47 7.74 -18.98
CA ILE A 12 0.66 8.31 -17.64
C ILE A 12 0.10 9.75 -17.46
N ALA A 13 -0.58 10.29 -18.50
CA ALA A 13 -0.83 11.68 -18.76
C ALA A 13 0.37 12.50 -18.30
N ASP A 14 1.54 12.01 -18.67
CA ASP A 14 2.73 12.68 -19.18
C ASP A 14 3.41 13.78 -18.38
N ARG A 15 2.81 14.29 -17.29
CA ARG A 15 3.24 15.46 -16.48
C ARG A 15 2.11 16.01 -15.56
N CYS A 16 0.88 15.47 -15.59
CA CYS A 16 -0.32 16.32 -15.58
C CYS A 16 -1.11 16.58 -14.29
N CYS A 17 -0.83 16.03 -13.10
CA CYS A 17 -1.36 16.69 -11.88
C CYS A 17 -0.69 18.05 -11.61
N ARG A 18 0.39 18.40 -12.35
CA ARG A 18 0.98 19.74 -12.27
C ARG A 18 0.21 20.82 -13.02
N ARG A 19 -0.81 20.48 -13.83
CA ARG A 19 -1.57 21.51 -14.56
C ARG A 19 -3.09 21.32 -14.53
N GLU A 20 -3.67 20.13 -14.78
CA GLU A 20 -5.14 19.95 -14.79
C GLU A 20 -5.56 18.49 -14.49
N LEU A 21 -6.58 18.32 -13.63
CA LEU A 21 -7.21 17.03 -13.33
C LEU A 21 -7.83 16.45 -14.63
N LYS A 22 -7.44 15.23 -15.03
CA LYS A 22 -8.00 14.56 -16.20
C LYS A 22 -8.89 13.41 -15.76
N HIS A 23 -10.10 13.35 -16.33
CA HIS A 23 -10.98 12.20 -16.17
C HIS A 23 -10.40 10.98 -16.89
N LEU A 24 -10.31 9.85 -16.17
CA LEU A 24 -10.05 8.54 -16.73
C LEU A 24 -11.38 7.80 -16.86
N PRO A 25 -11.89 7.57 -18.09
CA PRO A 25 -13.17 6.92 -18.31
C PRO A 25 -13.29 5.56 -17.60
N GLN A 26 -12.24 4.74 -17.66
CA GLN A 26 -12.24 3.41 -17.04
C GLN A 26 -12.39 3.46 -15.52
N ILE A 27 -11.77 4.44 -14.84
CA ILE A 27 -11.95 4.64 -13.40
C ILE A 27 -13.37 5.09 -13.09
N THR A 28 -13.92 5.97 -13.93
CA THR A 28 -15.31 6.43 -13.78
C THR A 28 -16.30 5.27 -13.94
N ASP A 29 -16.04 4.34 -14.86
CA ASP A 29 -16.85 3.15 -15.08
C ASP A 29 -16.78 2.19 -13.88
N ILE A 30 -15.57 1.90 -13.37
CA ILE A 30 -15.38 1.09 -12.15
C ILE A 30 -16.13 1.71 -10.98
N VAL A 31 -15.99 3.02 -10.77
CA VAL A 31 -16.68 3.74 -9.69
C VAL A 31 -18.20 3.64 -9.84
N GLY A 32 -18.73 3.88 -11.05
CA GLY A 32 -20.16 3.77 -11.32
C GLY A 32 -20.70 2.38 -10.98
N THR A 33 -20.01 1.35 -11.42
CA THR A 33 -20.35 -0.06 -11.15
C THR A 33 -20.33 -0.36 -9.66
N CYS A 34 -19.22 -0.11 -8.97
CA CYS A 34 -19.09 -0.36 -7.53
C CYS A 34 -20.10 0.44 -6.70
N CYS A 35 -20.40 1.70 -7.07
CA CYS A 35 -21.40 2.51 -6.38
C CYS A 35 -22.81 1.94 -6.53
N ASN A 36 -23.15 1.40 -7.71
CA ASN A 36 -24.44 0.74 -7.91
C ASN A 36 -24.58 -0.50 -7.01
N ASP A 37 -23.54 -1.32 -6.91
CA ASP A 37 -23.55 -2.54 -6.09
C ASP A 37 -23.60 -2.23 -4.59
N LEU A 38 -22.88 -1.19 -4.15
CA LEU A 38 -22.91 -0.69 -2.77
C LEU A 38 -24.17 0.15 -2.46
N GLN A 39 -24.98 0.44 -3.48
CA GLN A 39 -26.18 1.28 -3.40
C GLN A 39 -25.91 2.68 -2.83
N ILE A 40 -24.77 3.28 -3.19
CA ILE A 40 -24.38 4.62 -2.77
C ILE A 40 -24.42 5.60 -3.94
N GLN A 41 -24.54 6.90 -3.61
CA GLN A 41 -24.39 7.94 -4.63
C GLN A 41 -22.95 7.94 -5.17
N ILE A 42 -22.81 7.99 -6.49
CA ILE A 42 -21.51 8.15 -7.16
C ILE A 42 -20.82 9.41 -6.61
N PRO A 43 -19.66 9.28 -5.95
CA PRO A 43 -18.92 10.42 -5.40
C PRO A 43 -18.20 11.19 -6.51
N GLU A 44 -17.73 12.38 -6.16
CA GLU A 44 -16.78 13.09 -7.02
C GLU A 44 -15.40 12.42 -6.89
N VAL A 45 -14.83 12.03 -8.03
CA VAL A 45 -13.50 11.40 -8.09
C VAL A 45 -12.43 12.48 -8.13
N ILE A 46 -11.59 12.52 -7.09
CA ILE A 46 -10.43 13.40 -6.98
C ILE A 46 -9.18 12.60 -7.29
N TYR A 47 -8.40 13.07 -8.25
CA TYR A 47 -7.07 12.54 -8.51
C TYR A 47 -6.06 13.24 -7.61
N CYS A 48 -5.20 12.47 -6.94
CA CYS A 48 -4.15 12.99 -6.08
C CYS A 48 -2.76 12.55 -6.54
N GLU A 49 -1.78 13.35 -6.11
CA GLU A 49 -0.35 13.02 -6.19
C GLU A 49 0.17 13.05 -4.75
N THR A 50 0.28 11.88 -4.12
CA THR A 50 0.59 11.78 -2.69
C THR A 50 1.90 12.49 -2.33
N LEU A 51 2.89 12.55 -3.23
CA LEU A 51 4.21 13.16 -3.01
C LEU A 51 4.25 14.68 -2.95
N THR A 52 3.49 15.36 -3.79
CA THR A 52 3.42 16.83 -3.71
C THR A 52 2.49 17.28 -2.60
N ARG A 53 1.60 16.40 -2.11
CA ARG A 53 0.39 16.77 -1.36
C ARG A 53 -0.42 17.83 -2.10
N ASN A 54 -0.23 17.99 -3.43
CA ASN A 54 -1.04 18.87 -4.25
C ASN A 54 -2.39 18.18 -4.48
N LEU A 55 -3.23 18.21 -3.44
CA LEU A 55 -4.66 18.11 -3.61
C LEU A 55 -5.11 19.49 -4.09
N ASN A 56 -5.55 19.60 -5.35
CA ASN A 56 -6.39 20.74 -5.75
C ASN A 56 -7.81 20.66 -5.15
N ALA A 57 -8.07 19.70 -4.27
CA ALA A 57 -9.28 19.67 -3.48
C ALA A 57 -9.08 20.47 -2.19
N PHE A 58 -9.29 21.79 -2.30
CA PHE A 58 -9.75 22.55 -1.15
C PHE A 58 -11.09 21.94 -0.68
N TYR A 59 -11.26 21.73 0.63
CA TYR A 59 -12.50 21.30 1.29
C TYR A 59 -13.78 21.62 0.51
N LEU A 60 -14.66 20.63 0.27
CA LEU A 60 -15.98 20.89 -0.33
C LEU A 60 -17.15 20.27 0.46
N ARG A 61 -17.63 21.04 1.45
CA ARG A 61 -19.07 21.16 1.77
C ARG A 61 -19.87 19.85 1.99
N LYS A 62 -19.42 18.95 2.87
CA LYS A 62 -20.19 17.77 3.35
C LYS A 62 -20.58 16.74 2.27
N LYS A 63 -19.81 16.60 1.19
CA LYS A 63 -20.08 15.62 0.12
C LYS A 63 -19.08 14.45 0.15
N PRO A 64 -19.48 13.25 -0.31
CA PRO A 64 -18.57 12.11 -0.42
C PRO A 64 -17.64 12.28 -1.62
N TYR A 65 -16.37 11.91 -1.43
CA TYR A 65 -15.28 12.02 -2.39
C TYR A 65 -14.49 10.72 -2.42
N LEU A 66 -14.09 10.29 -3.62
CA LEU A 66 -13.15 9.19 -3.81
C LEU A 66 -11.79 9.76 -4.20
N ILE A 67 -10.72 9.36 -3.50
CA ILE A 67 -9.35 9.78 -3.83
C ILE A 67 -8.66 8.67 -4.61
N TYR A 68 -8.09 9.02 -5.77
CA TYR A 68 -7.36 8.09 -6.64
C TYR A 68 -5.91 8.56 -6.81
N ASP A 69 -4.95 7.75 -6.34
CA ASP A 69 -3.53 8.10 -6.27
C ASP A 69 -2.74 7.57 -7.47
N CYS A 70 -2.29 8.48 -8.34
CA CYS A 70 -1.49 8.12 -9.50
C CYS A 70 -0.08 7.63 -9.14
N CYS A 71 0.50 8.10 -8.03
CA CYS A 71 1.83 7.68 -7.58
C CYS A 71 1.82 6.21 -7.17
N LEU A 72 0.76 5.81 -6.45
CA LEU A 72 0.55 4.44 -6.01
C LEU A 72 0.51 3.48 -7.20
N LEU A 73 -0.20 3.84 -8.28
CA LEU A 73 -0.31 2.98 -9.46
C LEU A 73 0.99 2.84 -10.23
N GLU A 74 1.79 3.90 -10.34
CA GLU A 74 3.13 3.81 -10.94
C GLU A 74 4.01 2.86 -10.11
N ALA A 75 3.98 3.00 -8.79
CA ALA A 75 4.76 2.15 -7.92
C ALA A 75 4.31 0.68 -7.98
N LEU A 76 3.00 0.43 -8.03
CA LEU A 76 2.44 -0.91 -8.26
C LEU A 76 2.83 -1.46 -9.63
N TYR A 77 2.83 -0.64 -10.68
CA TYR A 77 3.25 -1.06 -12.02
C TYR A 77 4.71 -1.53 -12.02
N ILE A 78 5.60 -0.73 -11.45
CA ILE A 78 7.03 -1.08 -11.34
C ILE A 78 7.16 -2.36 -10.52
N TYR A 79 6.50 -2.40 -9.36
CA TYR A 79 6.55 -3.55 -8.46
C TYR A 79 6.09 -4.83 -9.17
N ASP A 80 4.93 -4.83 -9.82
CA ASP A 80 4.42 -5.99 -10.56
C ASP A 80 5.34 -6.37 -11.73
N SER A 81 5.93 -5.39 -12.43
CA SER A 81 6.90 -5.65 -13.50
C SER A 81 8.13 -6.43 -12.99
N ILE A 82 8.66 -6.03 -11.82
CA ILE A 82 9.78 -6.74 -11.18
C ILE A 82 9.38 -8.17 -10.79
N ILE A 83 8.16 -8.34 -10.26
CA ILE A 83 7.65 -9.65 -9.86
C ILE A 83 7.51 -10.57 -11.08
N PHE A 84 6.94 -10.09 -12.19
CA PHE A 84 6.76 -10.90 -13.40
C PHE A 84 8.06 -11.21 -14.13
N ALA A 85 9.04 -10.30 -14.11
CA ALA A 85 10.38 -10.53 -14.66
C ALA A 85 11.20 -11.56 -13.85
N GLY A 86 10.72 -11.98 -12.68
CA GLY A 86 11.39 -13.00 -11.87
C GLY A 86 12.35 -12.46 -10.80
N LYS A 87 12.05 -11.28 -10.23
CA LYS A 87 12.70 -10.66 -9.06
C LYS A 87 14.23 -10.56 -9.17
N ASP A 88 14.70 -9.64 -10.01
CA ASP A 88 16.08 -9.19 -9.96
C ASP A 88 16.31 -8.31 -8.71
N GLU A 89 17.34 -8.65 -7.91
CA GLU A 89 17.75 -7.85 -6.75
C GLU A 89 18.06 -6.40 -7.15
N HIS A 90 18.58 -6.20 -8.37
CA HIS A 90 18.90 -4.90 -8.94
C HIS A 90 17.67 -3.99 -9.07
N ASP A 91 16.58 -4.52 -9.61
CA ASP A 91 15.37 -3.74 -9.85
C ASP A 91 14.64 -3.41 -8.56
N MET A 92 14.64 -4.36 -7.62
CA MET A 92 14.15 -4.11 -6.26
C MET A 92 14.95 -2.99 -5.61
N GLU A 93 16.29 -3.01 -5.72
CA GLU A 93 17.16 -1.96 -5.19
C GLU A 93 16.81 -0.58 -5.76
N LYS A 94 16.58 -0.49 -7.07
CA LYS A 94 16.12 0.74 -7.71
C LYS A 94 14.76 1.20 -7.19
N LEU A 95 13.78 0.30 -7.08
CA LEU A 95 12.45 0.63 -6.52
C LEU A 95 12.57 1.15 -5.07
N PHE A 96 13.42 0.55 -4.24
CA PHE A 96 13.63 1.01 -2.87
C PHE A 96 14.19 2.42 -2.78
N TYR A 97 15.16 2.78 -3.62
CA TYR A 97 15.68 4.15 -3.66
C TYR A 97 14.62 5.18 -4.04
N LYS A 98 13.69 4.83 -4.95
CA LYS A 98 12.51 5.65 -5.24
C LYS A 98 11.67 5.84 -3.99
N LEU A 99 11.23 4.76 -3.34
CA LEU A 99 10.33 4.81 -2.18
C LEU A 99 10.92 5.57 -0.98
N ILE A 100 12.21 5.38 -0.69
CA ILE A 100 12.89 6.14 0.38
C ILE A 100 12.97 7.62 0.02
N GLY A 101 13.43 7.93 -1.19
CA GLY A 101 13.57 9.31 -1.67
C GLY A 101 12.24 10.07 -1.65
N GLU A 102 11.17 9.38 -1.99
CA GLU A 102 9.78 9.85 -1.93
C GLU A 102 9.29 10.17 -0.52
N GLU A 103 9.51 9.27 0.44
CA GLU A 103 9.12 9.51 1.83
C GLU A 103 9.96 10.62 2.48
N LEU A 104 11.23 10.78 2.09
CA LEU A 104 12.06 11.92 2.50
C LEU A 104 11.51 13.26 1.96
N ILE A 105 10.99 13.29 0.73
CA ILE A 105 10.30 14.48 0.19
C ILE A 105 9.05 14.81 1.00
N LEU A 106 8.27 13.80 1.38
CA LEU A 106 7.07 13.96 2.21
C LEU A 106 7.39 14.52 3.60
N ASN A 107 8.55 14.18 4.14
CA ASN A 107 9.07 14.65 5.43
C ASN A 107 9.90 15.93 5.30
N ASN A 108 9.97 16.53 4.11
CA ASN A 108 10.71 17.75 3.80
C ASN A 108 12.24 17.66 4.02
N ASP A 109 12.80 16.44 3.97
CA ASP A 109 14.24 16.17 4.01
C ASP A 109 14.81 16.09 2.58
N LEU A 110 14.89 17.26 1.93
CA LEU A 110 15.26 17.35 0.52
C LEU A 110 16.73 17.01 0.26
N ALA A 111 17.62 17.30 1.22
CA ALA A 111 19.05 17.03 1.10
C ALA A 111 19.33 15.53 1.03
N ARG A 112 18.74 14.74 1.93
CA ARG A 112 18.87 13.28 1.87
C ARG A 112 18.16 12.69 0.66
N SER A 113 17.01 13.25 0.27
CA SER A 113 16.29 12.82 -0.93
C SER A 113 17.15 12.95 -2.21
N LEU A 114 18.02 13.96 -2.33
CA LEU A 114 18.95 14.09 -3.46
C LEU A 114 19.91 12.91 -3.61
N TYR A 115 20.41 12.36 -2.51
CA TYR A 115 21.26 11.17 -2.54
C TYR A 115 20.53 9.99 -3.18
N PHE A 116 19.33 9.70 -2.69
CA PHE A 116 18.51 8.61 -3.21
C PHE A 116 18.08 8.86 -4.66
N SER A 117 17.87 10.12 -5.04
CA SER A 117 17.60 10.51 -6.42
C SER A 117 18.79 10.22 -7.32
N GLY A 118 20.00 10.55 -6.88
CA GLY A 118 21.24 10.23 -7.58
C GLY A 118 21.43 8.73 -7.76
N LYS A 119 21.20 7.94 -6.71
CA LYS A 119 21.28 6.47 -6.75
C LYS A 119 20.24 5.86 -7.69
N TYR A 120 18.98 6.27 -7.56
CA TYR A 120 17.89 5.84 -8.44
C TYR A 120 18.21 6.07 -9.92
N ARG A 121 18.78 7.24 -10.25
CA ARG A 121 19.11 7.63 -11.63
C ARG A 121 20.31 6.89 -12.23
N GLN A 122 21.15 6.27 -11.42
CA GLN A 122 22.33 5.52 -11.88
C GLN A 122 21.98 4.08 -12.28
N LEU A 123 20.80 3.59 -11.88
CA LEU A 123 20.34 2.23 -12.16
C LEU A 123 19.31 2.25 -13.30
N ASN A 124 19.26 1.18 -14.08
CA ASN A 124 18.22 0.93 -15.08
C ASN A 124 17.33 -0.21 -14.59
N TYR A 125 16.08 -0.31 -15.06
CA TYR A 125 15.30 -1.49 -14.72
C TYR A 125 15.61 -2.59 -15.73
N SER A 126 16.01 -3.78 -15.28
CA SER A 126 16.33 -4.89 -16.18
C SER A 126 15.09 -5.40 -16.91
N PHE A 127 13.90 -5.28 -16.32
CA PHE A 127 12.65 -5.59 -17.01
C PHE A 127 12.32 -4.67 -18.20
N GLU A 128 12.99 -3.52 -18.37
CA GLU A 128 12.82 -2.65 -19.56
C GLU A 128 13.23 -3.34 -20.85
N ASP A 129 14.20 -4.26 -20.76
CA ASP A 129 14.72 -4.99 -21.90
C ASP A 129 13.83 -6.20 -22.27
N GLU A 130 12.83 -6.53 -21.45
CA GLU A 130 11.95 -7.69 -21.60
C GLU A 130 10.53 -7.30 -22.06
N VAL A 131 10.31 -7.22 -23.37
CA VAL A 131 9.04 -6.77 -24.00
C VAL A 131 7.82 -7.66 -23.70
N ASN A 132 8.00 -8.90 -23.22
CA ASN A 132 7.00 -9.96 -23.34
C ASN A 132 5.89 -10.02 -22.27
N GLU A 133 6.00 -9.29 -21.14
CA GLU A 133 5.08 -9.47 -20.00
C GLU A 133 4.15 -8.27 -19.72
N CYS A 134 4.18 -7.24 -20.57
CA CYS A 134 3.43 -5.99 -20.36
C CYS A 134 1.91 -6.19 -20.23
N HIS A 135 1.32 -7.17 -20.93
CA HIS A 135 -0.12 -7.48 -20.80
C HIS A 135 -0.49 -8.00 -19.41
N LYS A 136 0.34 -8.85 -18.80
CA LYS A 136 0.06 -9.43 -17.47
C LYS A 136 0.14 -8.37 -16.37
N VAL A 137 1.14 -7.49 -16.46
CA VAL A 137 1.26 -6.32 -15.56
C VAL A 137 0.02 -5.44 -15.64
N ARG A 138 -0.45 -5.13 -16.85
CA ARG A 138 -1.65 -4.30 -17.06
C ARG A 138 -2.91 -4.92 -16.45
N GLN A 139 -3.09 -6.22 -16.64
CA GLN A 139 -4.22 -6.94 -16.05
C GLN A 139 -4.19 -6.87 -14.51
N MET A 140 -3.00 -7.06 -13.91
CA MET A 140 -2.83 -6.93 -12.45
C MET A 140 -3.18 -5.54 -11.94
N ILE A 141 -2.70 -4.49 -12.61
CA ILE A 141 -3.02 -3.10 -12.23
C ILE A 141 -4.51 -2.81 -12.31
N SER A 142 -5.22 -3.37 -13.30
CA SER A 142 -6.68 -3.25 -13.41
C SER A 142 -7.40 -3.89 -12.22
N LEU A 143 -7.02 -5.13 -11.87
CA LEU A 143 -7.58 -5.86 -10.73
C LEU A 143 -7.28 -5.12 -9.40
N GLN A 144 -6.04 -4.65 -9.22
CA GLN A 144 -5.64 -3.87 -8.05
C GLN A 144 -6.39 -2.55 -7.95
N SER A 145 -6.56 -1.84 -9.07
CA SER A 145 -7.35 -0.60 -9.10
C SER A 145 -8.79 -0.84 -8.67
N TYR A 146 -9.40 -1.94 -9.14
CA TYR A 146 -10.76 -2.31 -8.74
C TYR A 146 -10.86 -2.57 -7.24
N PHE A 147 -9.92 -3.35 -6.69
CA PHE A 147 -9.84 -3.62 -5.26
C PHE A 147 -9.66 -2.34 -4.44
N LEU A 148 -8.72 -1.46 -4.81
CA LEU A 148 -8.44 -0.21 -4.11
C LEU A 148 -9.62 0.76 -4.18
N ILE A 149 -10.25 0.91 -5.36
CA ILE A 149 -11.45 1.74 -5.51
C ILE A 149 -12.59 1.18 -4.65
N GLY A 150 -12.83 -0.13 -4.70
CA GLY A 150 -13.86 -0.78 -3.88
C GLY A 150 -13.60 -0.62 -2.38
N HIS A 151 -12.34 -0.67 -1.94
CA HIS A 151 -11.92 -0.39 -0.57
C HIS A 151 -12.30 1.04 -0.14
N GLU A 152 -11.91 2.05 -0.91
CA GLU A 152 -12.21 3.45 -0.62
C GLU A 152 -13.72 3.77 -0.67
N LEU A 153 -14.44 3.19 -1.64
CA LEU A 153 -15.90 3.27 -1.70
C LEU A 153 -16.56 2.55 -0.50
N GLY A 154 -15.90 1.53 0.06
CA GLY A 154 -16.26 0.89 1.31
C GLY A 154 -16.34 1.91 2.46
N HIS A 155 -15.31 2.74 2.64
CA HIS A 155 -15.33 3.81 3.66
C HIS A 155 -16.48 4.80 3.43
N LEU A 156 -16.70 5.21 2.17
CA LEU A 156 -17.81 6.10 1.83
C LEU A 156 -19.18 5.47 2.12
N SER A 157 -19.33 4.17 1.87
CA SER A 157 -20.56 3.46 2.17
C SER A 157 -20.86 3.47 3.66
N ILE A 158 -19.88 3.16 4.51
CA ILE A 158 -20.01 3.19 5.96
C ILE A 158 -20.40 4.60 6.44
N ALA A 159 -19.77 5.63 5.88
CA ALA A 159 -20.06 7.02 6.22
C ALA A 159 -21.45 7.49 5.75
N ALA A 160 -21.88 7.10 4.54
CA ALA A 160 -23.13 7.55 3.92
C ALA A 160 -24.37 6.96 4.61
N TYR A 161 -24.28 5.72 5.10
CA TYR A 161 -25.45 5.06 5.69
C TYR A 161 -25.84 5.59 7.06
N HIS A 162 -25.00 6.32 7.80
CA HIS A 162 -25.23 6.94 9.12
C HIS A 162 -25.99 6.11 10.21
N ALA A 163 -26.44 4.87 9.94
CA ALA A 163 -27.44 4.16 10.73
C ALA A 163 -27.29 2.63 10.79
N THR A 164 -26.58 1.96 9.86
CA THR A 164 -26.37 0.50 9.93
C THR A 164 -24.93 0.08 10.26
N GLY A 165 -23.94 0.90 9.95
CA GLY A 165 -22.52 0.61 10.24
C GLY A 165 -22.02 -0.68 9.58
N ILE A 166 -20.91 -1.21 10.09
CA ILE A 166 -20.40 -2.53 9.71
C ILE A 166 -21.38 -3.60 10.24
N PRO A 167 -21.81 -4.59 9.43
CA PRO A 167 -22.71 -5.64 9.89
C PRO A 167 -22.16 -6.40 11.10
N GLU A 168 -23.01 -6.66 12.10
CA GLU A 168 -22.66 -7.39 13.33
C GLU A 168 -22.05 -8.77 13.03
N ASP A 169 -22.49 -9.45 11.97
CA ASP A 169 -21.92 -10.74 11.59
C ASP A 169 -20.49 -10.62 11.06
N TYR A 170 -20.14 -9.48 10.45
CA TYR A 170 -18.77 -9.20 10.05
C TYR A 170 -17.88 -8.92 11.28
N TYR A 171 -18.39 -8.22 12.29
CA TYR A 171 -17.69 -8.10 13.58
C TYR A 171 -17.40 -9.47 14.21
N LYS A 172 -18.39 -10.36 14.25
CA LYS A 172 -18.20 -11.74 14.73
C LYS A 172 -17.16 -12.49 13.92
N PHE A 173 -17.17 -12.33 12.60
CA PHE A 173 -16.19 -12.93 11.70
C PHE A 173 -14.77 -12.46 12.01
N VAL A 174 -14.53 -11.14 12.12
CA VAL A 174 -13.19 -10.61 12.44
C VAL A 174 -12.74 -11.07 13.83
N ASN A 175 -13.64 -11.07 14.81
CA ASN A 175 -13.34 -11.61 16.15
C ASN A 175 -12.91 -13.09 16.10
N ALA A 176 -13.58 -13.91 15.29
CA ALA A 176 -13.22 -15.32 15.11
C ALA A 176 -11.86 -15.47 14.43
N CYS A 177 -11.57 -14.67 13.39
CA CYS A 177 -10.27 -14.67 12.71
C CYS A 177 -9.14 -14.28 13.67
N MET A 178 -9.34 -13.21 14.43
CA MET A 178 -8.38 -12.77 15.45
C MET A 178 -8.12 -13.85 16.50
N ALA A 179 -9.15 -14.57 16.94
CA ALA A 179 -8.99 -15.69 17.87
C ALA A 179 -8.11 -16.79 17.28
N VAL A 180 -8.36 -17.20 16.03
CA VAL A 180 -7.53 -18.19 15.33
C VAL A 180 -6.08 -17.72 15.17
N LEU A 181 -5.85 -16.47 14.79
CA LEU A 181 -4.50 -15.91 14.63
C LEU A 181 -3.76 -15.82 15.96
N THR A 182 -4.48 -15.50 17.04
CA THR A 182 -3.93 -15.47 18.40
C THR A 182 -3.57 -16.88 18.88
N ASP A 183 -4.45 -17.85 18.67
CA ASP A 183 -4.23 -19.25 19.04
C ASP A 183 -3.04 -19.88 18.31
N ARG A 184 -2.75 -19.43 17.07
CA ARG A 184 -1.57 -19.88 16.32
C ARG A 184 -0.28 -19.43 16.97
N VAL A 185 -0.27 -18.24 17.56
CA VAL A 185 0.95 -17.63 18.12
C VAL A 185 1.15 -18.08 19.55
N ILE A 186 0.11 -18.05 20.39
CA ILE A 186 0.22 -18.39 21.81
C ILE A 186 0.62 -19.86 22.06
N LYS A 187 0.50 -20.74 21.06
CA LYS A 187 1.00 -22.13 21.17
C LYS A 187 2.52 -22.21 21.32
N ASP A 188 3.23 -21.22 20.78
CA ASP A 188 4.68 -21.21 20.71
C ASP A 188 5.31 -20.32 21.79
N TYR A 189 4.49 -19.61 22.60
CA TYR A 189 4.95 -18.63 23.59
C TYR A 189 4.16 -18.72 24.90
N SER A 190 4.76 -18.31 26.01
CA SER A 190 4.01 -18.06 27.24
C SER A 190 3.05 -16.88 27.05
N PHE A 191 2.00 -16.80 27.89
CA PHE A 191 1.09 -15.66 27.85
C PHE A 191 1.81 -14.32 28.07
N GLU A 192 2.80 -14.28 28.98
CA GLU A 192 3.54 -13.04 29.27
C GLU A 192 4.33 -12.55 28.05
N GLU A 193 4.99 -13.47 27.33
CA GLU A 193 5.70 -13.18 26.08
C GLU A 193 4.73 -12.73 24.99
N PHE A 194 3.65 -13.49 24.77
CA PHE A 194 2.59 -13.13 23.83
C PHE A 194 2.03 -11.72 24.10
N ALA A 195 1.72 -11.42 25.36
CA ALA A 195 1.18 -10.14 25.77
C ALA A 195 2.16 -9.04 25.41
N LYS A 196 3.40 -9.11 25.92
CA LYS A 196 4.48 -8.12 25.66
C LYS A 196 4.69 -7.84 24.18
N MET A 197 4.59 -8.87 23.32
CA MET A 197 4.77 -8.72 21.87
C MET A 197 3.64 -7.96 21.16
N ARG A 198 2.40 -8.02 21.67
CA ARG A 198 1.21 -7.63 20.87
C ARG A 198 0.29 -6.62 21.52
N TYR A 199 0.26 -6.53 22.85
CA TYR A 199 -0.74 -5.72 23.55
C TYR A 199 -0.64 -4.24 23.15
N GLY A 200 0.59 -3.72 22.99
CA GLY A 200 0.88 -2.32 22.70
C GLY A 200 0.24 -1.80 21.41
N TYR A 201 -0.06 -2.69 20.45
CA TYR A 201 -0.73 -2.32 19.20
C TYR A 201 -2.19 -1.92 19.41
N PHE A 202 -2.85 -2.50 20.41
CA PHE A 202 -4.28 -2.29 20.68
C PHE A 202 -4.54 -1.52 21.95
N MET A 203 -3.70 -1.66 22.96
CA MET A 203 -3.94 -1.22 24.34
C MET A 203 -2.70 -0.53 24.90
N ASP A 204 -2.91 0.31 25.91
CA ASP A 204 -1.81 1.03 26.55
C ASP A 204 -1.35 0.33 27.85
N VAL A 205 -2.17 -0.58 28.39
CA VAL A 205 -1.88 -1.38 29.59
C VAL A 205 -1.73 -2.85 29.21
N CYS A 206 -0.67 -3.49 29.72
CA CYS A 206 -0.41 -4.92 29.50
C CYS A 206 -1.46 -5.76 30.25
N PRO A 207 -2.14 -6.71 29.58
CA PRO A 207 -3.13 -7.57 30.22
C PRO A 207 -2.47 -8.64 31.09
N ALA A 208 -3.14 -9.06 32.18
CA ALA A 208 -2.63 -10.10 33.07
C ALA A 208 -3.02 -11.53 32.62
N ASN A 209 -4.01 -11.66 31.74
CA ASN A 209 -4.48 -12.94 31.20
C ASN A 209 -5.18 -12.76 29.84
N MET A 210 -5.53 -13.88 29.19
CA MET A 210 -6.19 -13.88 27.88
C MET A 210 -7.58 -13.24 27.87
N GLU A 211 -8.32 -13.34 28.96
CA GLU A 211 -9.65 -12.72 29.08
C GLU A 211 -9.53 -11.20 29.08
N GLU A 212 -8.61 -10.65 29.88
CA GLU A 212 -8.28 -9.22 29.89
C GLU A 212 -7.77 -8.73 28.54
N TYR A 213 -6.91 -9.52 27.86
CA TYR A 213 -6.43 -9.19 26.52
C TYR A 213 -7.61 -9.04 25.54
N TRP A 214 -8.51 -10.02 25.48
CA TRP A 214 -9.65 -9.98 24.56
C TRP A 214 -10.64 -8.87 24.88
N ASN A 215 -10.92 -8.64 26.16
CA ASN A 215 -11.78 -7.54 26.59
C ASN A 215 -11.16 -6.18 26.23
N GLY A 216 -9.86 -6.01 26.45
CA GLY A 216 -9.17 -4.78 26.11
C GLY A 216 -9.07 -4.53 24.59
N VAL A 217 -8.81 -5.57 23.80
CA VAL A 217 -8.81 -5.49 22.32
C VAL A 217 -10.20 -5.08 21.81
N LYS A 218 -11.27 -5.75 22.23
CA LYS A 218 -12.65 -5.45 21.75
C LYS A 218 -13.10 -4.03 22.08
N ASN A 219 -12.65 -3.51 23.23
CA ASN A 219 -12.96 -2.15 23.68
C ASN A 219 -12.00 -1.09 23.11
N SER A 220 -10.98 -1.49 22.35
CA SER A 220 -10.00 -0.57 21.78
C SER A 220 -10.55 0.16 20.55
N LYS A 221 -10.43 1.48 20.55
CA LYS A 221 -10.65 2.30 19.33
C LYS A 221 -9.72 1.90 18.19
N LYS A 222 -8.48 1.47 18.51
CA LYS A 222 -7.49 1.01 17.52
C LYS A 222 -8.00 -0.27 16.84
N TYR A 223 -8.66 -1.15 17.59
CA TYR A 223 -9.29 -2.36 17.05
C TYR A 223 -10.52 -2.05 16.19
N GLN A 224 -11.37 -1.10 16.61
CA GLN A 224 -12.52 -0.69 15.80
C GLN A 224 -12.10 -0.16 14.43
N HIS A 225 -11.02 0.64 14.38
CA HIS A 225 -10.42 1.08 13.12
C HIS A 225 -9.91 -0.10 12.28
N LEU A 226 -9.23 -1.08 12.89
CA LEU A 226 -8.81 -2.30 12.18
C LEU A 226 -10.00 -3.04 11.55
N VAL A 227 -11.11 -3.19 12.29
CA VAL A 227 -12.31 -3.87 11.79
C VAL A 227 -12.92 -3.13 10.60
N GLU A 228 -12.95 -1.79 10.64
CA GLU A 228 -13.39 -0.96 9.52
C GLU A 228 -12.55 -1.18 8.28
N GLU A 229 -11.22 -1.11 8.41
CA GLU A 229 -10.28 -1.37 7.32
C GLU A 229 -10.44 -2.78 6.73
N CYS A 230 -10.61 -3.79 7.57
CA CYS A 230 -10.86 -5.16 7.11
C CYS A 230 -12.18 -5.25 6.32
N TYR A 231 -13.22 -4.56 6.78
CA TYR A 231 -14.51 -4.54 6.09
C TYR A 231 -14.40 -3.86 4.72
N CYS A 232 -13.66 -2.75 4.62
CA CYS A 232 -13.36 -2.09 3.36
C CYS A 232 -12.57 -3.01 2.41
N ASP A 233 -11.56 -3.73 2.91
CA ASP A 233 -10.84 -4.75 2.13
C ASP A 233 -11.79 -5.84 1.62
N PHE A 234 -12.72 -6.28 2.46
CA PHE A 234 -13.73 -7.26 2.07
C PHE A 234 -14.67 -6.71 0.98
N GLN A 235 -15.11 -5.45 1.06
CA GLN A 235 -15.91 -4.85 -0.02
C GLN A 235 -15.11 -4.76 -1.32
N GLY A 236 -13.86 -4.32 -1.26
CA GLY A 236 -12.96 -4.29 -2.42
C GLY A 236 -12.81 -5.67 -3.06
N LEU A 237 -12.58 -6.71 -2.26
CA LEU A 237 -12.50 -8.09 -2.72
C LEU A 237 -13.80 -8.59 -3.33
N LYS A 238 -14.94 -8.38 -2.64
CA LYS A 238 -16.26 -8.84 -3.08
C LYS A 238 -16.57 -8.26 -4.45
N LEU A 239 -16.45 -6.94 -4.59
CA LEU A 239 -16.70 -6.23 -5.84
C LEU A 239 -15.75 -6.75 -6.93
N LEU A 240 -14.47 -6.94 -6.63
CA LEU A 240 -13.54 -7.50 -7.61
C LEU A 240 -13.99 -8.88 -8.12
N LEU A 241 -14.35 -9.81 -7.22
CA LEU A 241 -14.76 -11.16 -7.59
C LEU A 241 -16.11 -11.21 -8.33
N GLU A 242 -17.02 -10.27 -8.07
CA GLU A 242 -18.31 -10.17 -8.77
C GLU A 242 -18.14 -9.70 -10.23
N HIS A 243 -17.06 -8.95 -10.52
CA HIS A 243 -16.84 -8.35 -11.84
C HIS A 243 -15.74 -9.01 -12.67
N TYR A 244 -14.94 -9.89 -12.07
CA TYR A 244 -13.89 -10.64 -12.76
C TYR A 244 -14.08 -12.15 -12.56
N GLU A 245 -14.27 -12.88 -13.67
CA GLU A 245 -14.34 -14.35 -13.70
C GLU A 245 -12.94 -15.02 -13.61
N ALA A 246 -12.06 -14.48 -12.76
CA ALA A 246 -10.66 -14.88 -12.64
C ALA A 246 -10.21 -14.80 -11.16
N PRO A 247 -10.73 -15.67 -10.28
CA PRO A 247 -10.53 -15.57 -8.83
C PRO A 247 -9.07 -15.75 -8.43
N GLU A 248 -8.30 -16.58 -9.14
CA GLU A 248 -6.89 -16.82 -8.83
C GLU A 248 -6.03 -15.59 -9.12
N GLU A 249 -6.21 -14.98 -10.29
CA GLU A 249 -5.56 -13.74 -10.71
C GLU A 249 -5.93 -12.59 -9.77
N SER A 250 -7.20 -12.54 -9.34
CA SER A 250 -7.71 -11.53 -8.42
C SER A 250 -7.03 -11.63 -7.04
N ILE A 251 -6.87 -12.85 -6.52
CA ILE A 251 -6.13 -13.09 -5.27
C ILE A 251 -4.67 -12.69 -5.42
N ARG A 252 -4.01 -13.04 -6.54
CA ARG A 252 -2.62 -12.64 -6.81
C ARG A 252 -2.46 -11.11 -6.88
N ALA A 253 -3.40 -10.42 -7.50
CA ALA A 253 -3.43 -8.97 -7.63
C ALA A 253 -3.53 -8.28 -6.26
N ILE A 254 -4.51 -8.68 -5.45
CA ILE A 254 -4.71 -8.14 -4.09
C ILE A 254 -3.49 -8.39 -3.22
N SER A 255 -2.96 -9.61 -3.29
CA SER A 255 -1.75 -10.01 -2.57
C SER A 255 -0.55 -9.14 -2.90
N ALA A 256 -0.36 -8.81 -4.18
CA ALA A 256 0.71 -7.92 -4.64
C ALA A 256 0.52 -6.50 -4.09
N ALA A 257 -0.68 -5.93 -4.21
CA ALA A 257 -0.97 -4.58 -3.73
C ALA A 257 -0.78 -4.45 -2.22
N LEU A 258 -1.33 -5.36 -1.42
CA LEU A 258 -1.19 -5.31 0.04
C LEU A 258 0.27 -5.53 0.49
N ASN A 259 1.05 -6.38 -0.20
CA ASN A 259 2.48 -6.52 0.08
C ASN A 259 3.25 -5.23 -0.20
N TYR A 260 2.95 -4.55 -1.30
CA TYR A 260 3.52 -3.24 -1.60
C TYR A 260 3.17 -2.21 -0.51
N LEU A 261 1.92 -2.18 -0.04
CA LEU A 261 1.50 -1.25 1.01
C LEU A 261 2.22 -1.53 2.35
N ILE A 262 2.39 -2.80 2.71
CA ILE A 262 3.19 -3.19 3.89
C ILE A 262 4.64 -2.69 3.75
N LEU A 263 5.24 -2.84 2.56
CA LEU A 263 6.59 -2.36 2.29
C LEU A 263 6.70 -0.84 2.45
N GLN A 264 5.73 -0.10 1.91
CA GLN A 264 5.69 1.36 2.03
C GLN A 264 5.54 1.81 3.49
N GLU A 265 4.69 1.13 4.28
CA GLU A 265 4.55 1.40 5.71
C GLU A 265 5.82 1.06 6.51
N ALA A 266 6.54 -0.01 6.14
CA ALA A 266 7.81 -0.36 6.74
C ALA A 266 8.83 0.78 6.54
N ILE A 267 9.04 1.20 5.28
CA ILE A 267 9.94 2.31 4.92
C ILE A 267 9.56 3.60 5.66
N ARG A 268 8.26 3.92 5.71
CA ARG A 268 7.75 5.11 6.39
C ARG A 268 8.01 5.08 7.89
N SER A 269 7.73 3.95 8.53
CA SER A 269 7.98 3.73 9.95
C SER A 269 9.45 3.97 10.29
N ASP A 270 10.30 3.31 9.52
CA ASP A 270 11.74 3.33 9.60
C ASP A 270 12.33 4.76 9.45
N ILE A 271 11.77 5.55 8.52
CA ILE A 271 12.17 6.96 8.31
C ILE A 271 11.67 7.87 9.44
N LYS A 272 10.40 7.75 9.86
CA LYS A 272 9.79 8.64 10.88
C LYS A 272 10.40 8.50 12.26
N GLU A 273 10.91 7.32 12.60
CA GLU A 273 11.59 7.09 13.88
C GLU A 273 13.03 7.65 13.90
N ASN A 274 13.44 8.43 12.87
CA ASN A 274 14.81 8.93 12.66
C ASN A 274 15.86 7.80 12.56
N LYS A 275 15.44 6.59 12.20
CA LYS A 275 16.29 5.40 12.13
C LYS A 275 16.71 5.07 10.71
N LEU A 276 16.82 6.05 9.80
CA LEU A 276 17.34 5.84 8.44
C LEU A 276 18.69 5.11 8.40
N PHE A 277 19.39 5.06 9.53
CA PHE A 277 20.67 4.42 9.75
C PHE A 277 20.49 3.22 10.68
N PHE A 278 20.08 2.10 10.08
CA PHE A 278 19.82 0.84 10.75
C PHE A 278 21.14 0.15 11.14
N GLY A 279 21.75 0.62 12.22
CA GLY A 279 22.87 -0.08 12.84
C GLY A 279 22.46 -1.39 13.53
N ASP A 280 21.15 -1.63 13.70
CA ASP A 280 20.60 -2.77 14.43
C ASP A 280 19.47 -3.44 13.62
N GLU A 281 19.50 -4.78 13.51
CA GLU A 281 18.52 -5.56 12.75
C GLU A 281 17.21 -5.79 13.54
N THR A 282 17.20 -5.47 14.85
CA THR A 282 16.01 -5.68 15.71
C THR A 282 15.16 -4.43 15.74
N HIS A 283 14.06 -4.42 14.98
CA HIS A 283 13.10 -3.33 14.94
C HIS A 283 11.72 -3.85 15.31
N ASP A 284 11.10 -3.22 16.31
CA ASP A 284 9.69 -3.48 16.62
C ASP A 284 8.82 -2.94 15.49
N ALA A 285 7.85 -3.73 15.05
CA ALA A 285 6.93 -3.28 14.01
C ALA A 285 6.15 -2.05 14.47
N SER A 286 5.95 -1.05 13.61
CA SER A 286 4.97 -0.02 13.92
C SER A 286 3.55 -0.59 13.92
N ARG A 287 2.64 0.09 14.63
CA ARG A 287 1.22 -0.29 14.63
C ARG A 287 0.63 -0.35 13.23
N SER A 288 0.96 0.60 12.35
CA SER A 288 0.44 0.64 10.98
C SER A 288 0.89 -0.59 10.18
N MET A 289 2.16 -0.95 10.29
CA MET A 289 2.70 -2.17 9.66
C MET A 289 2.03 -3.42 10.23
N TYR A 290 1.93 -3.52 11.56
CA TYR A 290 1.28 -4.65 12.23
C TYR A 290 -0.19 -4.81 11.80
N PHE A 291 -0.94 -3.71 11.69
CA PHE A 291 -2.34 -3.74 11.22
C PHE A 291 -2.44 -4.12 9.74
N SER A 292 -1.51 -3.67 8.90
CA SER A 292 -1.49 -4.04 7.47
C SER A 292 -1.26 -5.54 7.28
N VAL A 293 -0.35 -6.13 8.07
CA VAL A 293 -0.14 -7.58 8.09
C VAL A 293 -1.40 -8.32 8.58
N LEU A 294 -2.02 -7.86 9.68
CA LEU A 294 -3.24 -8.48 10.20
C LEU A 294 -4.41 -8.42 9.20
N ARG A 295 -4.60 -7.29 8.52
CA ARG A 295 -5.63 -7.14 7.47
C ARG A 295 -5.45 -8.17 6.37
N MET A 296 -4.21 -8.34 5.89
CA MET A 296 -3.87 -9.38 4.91
C MET A 296 -4.21 -10.77 5.45
N GLU A 297 -3.79 -11.11 6.68
CA GLU A 297 -4.08 -12.43 7.27
C GLU A 297 -5.59 -12.70 7.40
N ILE A 298 -6.37 -11.69 7.81
CA ILE A 298 -7.83 -11.79 7.93
C ILE A 298 -8.47 -11.95 6.55
N LEU A 299 -8.07 -11.17 5.56
CA LEU A 299 -8.59 -11.26 4.19
C LEU A 299 -8.34 -12.65 3.59
N LEU A 300 -7.17 -13.23 3.87
CA LEU A 300 -6.85 -14.58 3.42
C LEU A 300 -7.68 -15.66 4.13
N LEU A 301 -7.97 -15.49 5.43
CA LEU A 301 -8.93 -16.34 6.13
C LEU A 301 -10.33 -16.22 5.53
N THR A 302 -10.75 -15.02 5.10
CA THR A 302 -12.02 -14.82 4.38
C THR A 302 -12.05 -15.65 3.10
N LEU A 303 -10.99 -15.60 2.29
CA LEU A 303 -10.88 -16.40 1.06
C LEU A 303 -10.97 -17.89 1.38
N GLN A 304 -10.23 -18.36 2.40
CA GLN A 304 -10.17 -19.78 2.77
C GLN A 304 -11.53 -20.34 3.18
N ILE A 305 -12.30 -19.57 3.97
CA ILE A 305 -13.62 -20.00 4.46
C ILE A 305 -14.64 -20.07 3.32
N ASN A 306 -14.50 -19.23 2.28
CA ASN A 306 -15.35 -19.22 1.10
C ASN A 306 -14.99 -20.30 0.05
N LYS A 307 -14.04 -21.20 0.35
CA LYS A 307 -13.66 -22.36 -0.48
C LYS A 307 -13.28 -22.03 -1.92
N LEU A 308 -12.65 -20.88 -2.17
CA LEU A 308 -12.03 -20.64 -3.48
C LEU A 308 -10.89 -21.65 -3.69
N SER A 309 -10.79 -22.23 -4.88
CA SER A 309 -9.71 -23.16 -5.24
C SER A 309 -8.35 -22.47 -5.25
N ASN A 310 -7.27 -23.21 -5.00
CA ASN A 310 -5.86 -22.76 -5.15
C ASN A 310 -5.36 -21.63 -4.21
N ILE A 311 -6.06 -21.39 -3.09
CA ILE A 311 -5.65 -20.42 -2.05
C ILE A 311 -4.26 -20.71 -1.47
N GLU A 312 -3.87 -21.98 -1.30
CA GLU A 312 -2.53 -22.33 -0.78
C GLU A 312 -1.39 -21.86 -1.70
N GLU A 313 -1.65 -21.74 -3.01
CA GLU A 313 -0.69 -21.19 -3.97
C GLU A 313 -0.62 -19.67 -3.84
N GLY A 314 -1.77 -18.99 -3.66
CA GLY A 314 -1.81 -17.57 -3.30
C GLY A 314 -1.06 -17.25 -2.00
N PHE A 315 -1.25 -18.05 -0.93
CA PHE A 315 -0.49 -17.93 0.31
C PHE A 315 1.01 -18.16 0.11
N ARG A 316 1.41 -19.18 -0.67
CA ARG A 316 2.82 -19.44 -1.00
C ARG A 316 3.41 -18.31 -1.84
N GLU A 317 2.64 -17.71 -2.75
CA GLU A 317 3.06 -16.51 -3.46
C GLU A 317 3.23 -15.32 -2.52
N ILE A 318 2.30 -15.07 -1.59
CA ILE A 318 2.45 -14.02 -0.57
C ILE A 318 3.69 -14.25 0.29
N GLN A 319 3.91 -15.47 0.79
CA GLN A 319 5.07 -15.81 1.62
C GLN A 319 6.40 -15.82 0.84
N SER A 320 6.37 -16.16 -0.44
CA SER A 320 7.56 -16.02 -1.31
C SER A 320 7.77 -14.57 -1.75
N ARG A 321 6.73 -13.74 -1.76
CA ARG A 321 6.78 -12.28 -1.99
C ARG A 321 7.13 -11.52 -0.71
N SER A 322 6.88 -12.05 0.49
CA SER A 322 7.43 -11.53 1.75
C SER A 322 8.96 -11.69 1.85
N MET A 323 9.60 -12.38 0.89
CA MET A 323 11.05 -12.25 0.65
C MET A 323 11.45 -10.78 0.39
N LEU A 324 10.53 -9.90 0.01
CA LEU A 324 10.72 -8.45 0.00
C LEU A 324 11.27 -7.90 1.31
N THR A 325 10.83 -8.41 2.46
CA THR A 325 11.38 -8.02 3.76
C THR A 325 12.85 -8.45 3.89
N LYS A 326 13.23 -9.60 3.30
CA LYS A 326 14.65 -10.01 3.26
C LYS A 326 15.49 -9.14 2.34
N TYR A 327 14.95 -8.75 1.18
CA TYR A 327 15.61 -7.79 0.29
C TYR A 327 15.72 -6.40 0.92
N TRP A 328 14.68 -5.97 1.64
CA TRP A 328 14.69 -4.73 2.43
C TRP A 328 15.80 -4.75 3.46
N SER A 329 15.89 -5.80 4.28
CA SER A 329 16.98 -5.97 5.25
C SER A 329 18.38 -6.00 4.60
N HIS A 330 18.50 -6.57 3.40
CA HIS A 330 19.77 -6.57 2.66
C HIS A 330 20.13 -5.17 2.13
N LEU A 331 19.16 -4.45 1.58
CA LEU A 331 19.34 -3.11 1.03
C LEU A 331 19.63 -2.08 2.11
N ILE A 332 18.96 -2.19 3.27
CA ILE A 332 19.25 -1.39 4.46
C ILE A 332 20.75 -1.40 4.78
N LYS A 333 21.41 -2.56 4.68
CA LYS A 333 22.87 -2.69 4.95
C LYS A 333 23.73 -1.95 3.92
N LYS A 334 23.20 -1.67 2.74
CA LYS A 334 23.88 -0.89 1.68
C LYS A 334 23.68 0.62 1.86
N ILE A 335 22.73 1.07 2.68
CA ILE A 335 22.51 2.49 2.97
C ILE A 335 23.66 2.99 3.86
N PRO A 336 24.40 4.04 3.46
CA PRO A 336 25.48 4.59 4.27
C PRO A 336 24.99 5.01 5.66
N LEU A 337 25.83 4.81 6.68
CA LEU A 337 25.58 5.27 8.06
C LEU A 337 25.41 6.79 8.14
N GLU A 338 24.79 7.29 9.21
CA GLU A 338 24.48 8.71 9.40
C GLU A 338 25.70 9.62 9.21
N GLU A 339 26.82 9.17 9.76
CA GLU A 339 28.11 9.84 9.71
C GLU A 339 28.61 10.02 8.26
N SER A 340 28.23 9.13 7.33
CA SER A 340 28.55 9.24 5.90
C SER A 340 27.60 10.15 5.14
N PHE A 341 26.35 10.33 5.62
CA PHE A 341 25.38 11.28 5.08
C PHE A 341 25.55 12.71 5.59
N SER A 342 26.27 12.90 6.70
CA SER A 342 26.58 14.21 7.28
C SER A 342 27.37 15.16 6.35
N LEU A 343 27.76 14.68 5.17
CA LEU A 343 28.45 15.42 4.11
C LEU A 343 27.51 16.18 3.15
N VAL A 344 26.18 15.99 3.22
CA VAL A 344 25.21 16.75 2.41
C VAL A 344 24.27 17.51 3.34
N SER A 345 24.57 18.79 3.54
CA SER A 345 23.80 19.74 4.35
C SER A 345 22.76 20.50 3.51
N GLU A 346 21.83 21.20 4.16
CA GLU A 346 20.93 22.13 3.43
C GLU A 346 21.74 23.20 2.66
N ASP A 347 22.95 23.54 3.11
CA ASP A 347 23.83 24.52 2.47
C ASP A 347 24.46 23.99 1.15
N ASP A 348 24.48 22.66 0.97
CA ASP A 348 24.94 22.00 -0.26
C ASP A 348 23.86 21.95 -1.35
N LEU A 349 22.62 22.32 -1.01
CA LEU A 349 21.54 22.45 -1.99
C LEU A 349 21.88 23.58 -2.97
N PRO A 350 21.59 23.41 -4.28
CA PRO A 350 21.67 24.51 -5.23
C PRO A 350 20.88 25.72 -4.71
N LYS A 351 21.34 26.94 -4.99
CA LYS A 351 20.60 28.20 -4.71
C LYS A 351 19.31 28.29 -5.56
N LEU A 352 18.43 27.34 -5.38
CA LEU A 352 17.12 27.19 -5.99
C LEU A 352 16.09 27.24 -4.87
N ASP A 353 14.92 27.77 -5.20
CA ASP A 353 13.78 27.76 -4.29
C ASP A 353 13.43 26.30 -3.88
N LYS A 354 13.10 26.07 -2.59
CA LYS A 354 12.80 24.74 -2.04
C LYS A 354 11.67 24.06 -2.82
N LYS A 355 10.67 24.81 -3.29
CA LYS A 355 9.60 24.27 -4.14
C LYS A 355 10.15 23.74 -5.47
N LYS A 356 11.05 24.49 -6.11
CA LYS A 356 11.69 24.09 -7.35
C LYS A 356 12.58 22.85 -7.17
N ILE A 357 13.28 22.73 -6.04
CA ILE A 357 14.06 21.53 -5.69
C ILE A 357 13.14 20.32 -5.53
N LYS A 358 12.04 20.48 -4.75
CA LYS A 358 11.02 19.44 -4.59
C LYS A 358 10.46 18.98 -5.93
N ASP A 359 10.09 19.91 -6.81
CA ASP A 359 9.56 19.57 -8.14
C ASP A 359 10.57 18.80 -9.00
N ILE A 360 11.87 19.16 -8.93
CA ILE A 360 12.94 18.45 -9.65
C ILE A 360 13.13 17.04 -9.10
N LEU A 361 13.22 16.88 -7.78
CA LEU A 361 13.38 15.59 -7.12
C LEU A 361 12.24 14.65 -7.48
N ILE A 362 11.01 15.15 -7.41
CA ILE A 362 9.82 14.41 -7.83
C ILE A 362 9.98 13.96 -9.29
N ASN A 363 10.34 14.85 -10.23
CA ASN A 363 10.54 14.42 -11.63
C ASN A 363 11.62 13.35 -11.81
N ASN A 364 12.64 13.32 -10.95
CA ASN A 364 13.74 12.37 -11.07
C ASN A 364 13.36 10.98 -10.61
N PHE A 365 12.43 10.85 -9.67
CA PHE A 365 11.98 9.55 -9.14
C PHE A 365 10.86 8.90 -9.95
N TYR A 366 10.24 9.66 -10.85
CA TYR A 366 9.13 9.13 -11.65
C TYR A 366 9.68 8.44 -12.88
N TYR A 367 9.08 7.30 -13.13
CA TYR A 367 9.58 6.37 -14.12
C TYR A 367 9.21 6.82 -15.54
N VAL A 368 10.22 6.95 -16.41
CA VAL A 368 10.12 7.72 -17.66
C VAL A 368 9.73 6.85 -18.86
N HIS A 369 9.85 5.52 -18.77
CA HIS A 369 9.79 4.59 -19.91
C HIS A 369 8.49 3.76 -20.03
N ILE A 370 7.39 4.21 -19.44
CA ILE A 370 6.08 3.56 -19.66
C ILE A 370 5.49 4.10 -20.97
N GLU A 371 5.62 3.33 -22.06
CA GLU A 371 5.04 3.60 -23.41
C GLU A 371 3.75 2.81 -23.74
#